data_AF-A0A8X6KIH0-F1
#
_entry.id   AF-A0A8X6KIH0-F1
#
_cell.length_a   1.000
_cell.length_b   1.000
_cell.length_c   1.000
_cell.angle_alpha   90.00
_cell.angle_beta   90.00
_cell.angle_gamma   90.00
#
_symmetry.space_group_name_H-M   'P 1'
#
loop_
_entity.id
_entity.type
_entity.pdbx_description
1 polymer ?
#
loop_
_entity_poly.entity_id
_entity_poly.type
_entity_poly.pdbx_seq_one_letter_code
_entity_poly.pdbx_strand_id
1 'polypeptide(L)'
;MKLHHDISVPQLVLFCGRTQENVQYLFDYLNTTEPSREFFGLLHKTVYTKYNAKPYRGYKLLQKDQELAEIKRVKSEKRPVWYILNCTANEFPIMIKSLMEIKVFANSMKKSTEALKHYGLDIIDLMTNQDKSGTSLISITAVFSLIVATQIALIDILKAVGIVPGGVIGHGVEELLCGYVDESLTAEQVILAAYWTARTLEESKLEAGTMVDLDISWSEVQKCCPKDIFPSRHLAEWYVTVSGPKNSVKNFAEKLKEENVFTTEVESHGYALHCHHMHAVTESLRRNLEKS
;
A
#
# COMPACT_ATOMS: atom_id res chain seq x y z
N MET A 1 -31.73 18.82 -7.48
CA MET A 1 -31.03 19.10 -8.76
C MET A 1 -29.55 18.85 -8.50
N LYS A 2 -29.03 17.68 -8.88
CA LYS A 2 -27.64 17.27 -8.61
C LYS A 2 -26.75 17.87 -9.69
N LEU A 3 -25.99 18.91 -9.32
CA LEU A 3 -25.22 19.75 -10.25
C LEU A 3 -23.87 19.15 -10.67
N HIS A 4 -23.43 18.02 -10.10
CA HIS A 4 -22.18 17.42 -10.50
C HIS A 4 -22.38 16.63 -11.80
N HIS A 5 -22.11 17.29 -12.94
CA HIS A 5 -21.87 16.64 -14.23
C HIS A 5 -20.72 15.63 -14.12
N ASP A 6 -20.52 14.79 -15.15
CA ASP A 6 -19.54 13.69 -15.20
C ASP A 6 -18.08 14.13 -14.99
N ILE A 7 -17.70 14.50 -13.76
CA ILE A 7 -16.30 14.63 -13.37
C ILE A 7 -15.77 13.20 -13.29
N SER A 8 -14.86 12.84 -14.21
CA SER A 8 -14.27 11.48 -14.24
C SER A 8 -13.52 11.14 -12.95
N VAL A 9 -13.08 12.16 -12.20
CA VAL A 9 -12.40 12.04 -10.90
C VAL A 9 -13.15 12.84 -9.84
N PRO A 10 -13.66 12.20 -8.77
CA PRO A 10 -14.26 12.91 -7.63
C PRO A 10 -13.35 14.01 -7.08
N GLN A 11 -13.94 15.17 -6.75
CA GLN A 11 -13.16 16.31 -6.26
C GLN A 11 -13.22 16.41 -4.73
N LEU A 12 -12.05 16.32 -4.09
CA LEU A 12 -11.91 16.58 -2.65
C LEU A 12 -11.88 18.08 -2.38
N VAL A 13 -12.82 18.56 -1.58
CA VAL A 13 -12.91 19.95 -1.12
C VAL A 13 -12.48 20.03 0.33
N LEU A 14 -11.55 20.93 0.63
CA LEU A 14 -11.06 21.18 1.98
C LEU A 14 -11.38 22.60 2.42
N PHE A 15 -11.84 22.77 3.66
CA PHE A 15 -12.08 24.08 4.22
C PHE A 15 -11.81 24.15 5.73
N CYS A 16 -11.56 25.36 6.21
CA CYS A 16 -11.46 25.63 7.65
C CYS A 16 -12.20 26.92 8.03
N GLY A 17 -12.82 26.88 9.20
CA GLY A 17 -13.67 27.93 9.74
C GLY A 17 -13.41 28.21 11.21
N ARG A 18 -13.94 29.34 11.70
CA ARG A 18 -13.90 29.70 13.13
C ARG A 18 -14.91 28.90 13.95
N THR A 19 -16.01 28.50 13.32
CA THR A 19 -17.09 27.71 13.91
C THR A 19 -17.47 26.57 12.97
N GLN A 20 -18.22 25.59 13.47
CA GLN A 20 -18.75 24.48 12.66
C GLN A 20 -19.72 25.00 11.59
N GLU A 21 -20.55 25.98 11.94
CA GLU A 21 -21.56 26.59 11.06
C GLU A 21 -20.91 27.29 9.86
N ASN A 22 -19.73 27.90 10.04
CA ASN A 22 -18.99 28.49 8.91
C ASN A 22 -18.54 27.45 7.90
N VAL A 23 -18.15 26.25 8.36
CA VAL A 23 -17.75 25.16 7.46
C VAL A 23 -18.98 24.55 6.79
N GLN A 24 -20.05 24.35 7.56
CA GLN A 24 -21.32 23.81 7.05
C GLN A 24 -21.92 24.72 5.96
N TYR A 25 -21.93 26.04 6.17
CA TYR A 25 -22.43 27.00 5.19
C TYR A 25 -21.77 26.83 3.81
N LEU A 26 -20.45 26.64 3.76
CA LEU A 26 -19.76 26.39 2.51
C LEU A 26 -20.19 25.06 1.89
N PHE A 27 -20.34 24.01 2.69
CA PHE A 27 -20.77 22.70 2.18
C PHE A 27 -22.20 22.73 1.64
N ASP A 28 -23.09 23.52 2.24
CA ASP A 28 -24.46 23.76 1.77
C ASP A 28 -24.46 24.59 0.48
N TYR A 29 -23.58 25.59 0.38
CA TYR A 29 -23.38 26.37 -0.84
C TYR A 29 -22.96 25.46 -2.02
N LEU A 30 -22.05 24.52 -1.78
CA LEU A 30 -21.60 23.56 -2.79
C LEU A 30 -22.66 22.52 -3.19
N ASN A 31 -23.74 22.36 -2.43
CA ASN A 31 -24.88 21.51 -2.83
C ASN A 31 -25.76 22.15 -3.91
N THR A 32 -25.73 23.48 -3.98
CA THR A 32 -26.62 24.27 -4.85
C THR A 32 -25.86 25.03 -5.92
N THR A 33 -24.53 25.07 -5.83
CA THR A 33 -23.64 25.81 -6.72
C THR A 33 -22.45 24.97 -7.12
N GLU A 34 -22.03 25.07 -8.37
CA GLU A 34 -20.80 24.47 -8.89
C GLU A 34 -19.77 25.58 -9.19
N PRO A 35 -18.82 25.84 -8.27
CA PRO A 35 -17.83 26.91 -8.47
C PRO A 35 -16.76 26.52 -9.50
N SER A 36 -16.04 27.53 -10.01
CA SER A 36 -14.92 27.29 -10.92
C SER A 36 -13.72 26.60 -10.25
N ARG A 37 -12.79 26.07 -11.03
CA ARG A 37 -11.57 25.44 -10.51
C ARG A 37 -10.72 26.41 -9.69
N GLU A 38 -10.67 27.68 -10.10
CA GLU A 38 -9.92 28.75 -9.43
C GLU A 38 -10.48 29.04 -8.03
N PHE A 39 -11.81 28.92 -7.86
CA PHE A 39 -12.44 29.03 -6.55
C PHE A 39 -11.86 28.00 -5.57
N PHE A 40 -11.76 26.74 -5.98
CA PHE A 40 -11.16 25.69 -5.16
C PHE A 40 -9.66 25.91 -4.92
N GLY A 41 -8.95 26.41 -5.92
CA GLY A 41 -7.55 26.81 -5.78
C GLY A 41 -7.35 27.83 -4.66
N LEU A 42 -8.18 28.87 -4.62
CA LEU A 42 -8.16 29.88 -3.55
C LEU A 42 -8.65 29.32 -2.21
N LEU A 43 -9.74 28.55 -2.23
CA LEU A 43 -10.34 27.95 -1.05
C LEU A 43 -9.34 27.05 -0.31
N HIS A 44 -8.63 26.19 -1.03
CA HIS A 44 -7.65 25.28 -0.45
C HIS A 44 -6.44 26.02 0.12
N LYS A 45 -6.11 27.25 -0.32
CA LYS A 45 -5.09 28.05 0.37
C LYS A 45 -5.50 28.43 1.79
N THR A 46 -6.79 28.51 2.08
CA THR A 46 -7.26 28.88 3.42
C THR A 46 -6.95 27.82 4.47
N VAL A 47 -6.83 26.53 4.09
CA VAL A 47 -6.66 25.41 5.04
C VAL A 47 -5.31 25.38 5.73
N TYR A 48 -4.33 26.12 5.21
CA TYR A 48 -3.02 26.33 5.85
C TYR A 48 -3.09 27.32 7.02
N THR A 49 -4.25 27.90 7.31
CA THR A 49 -4.45 28.73 8.50
C THR A 49 -4.22 27.91 9.77
N LYS A 50 -3.52 28.50 10.75
CA LYS A 50 -3.27 27.89 12.06
C LYS A 50 -4.60 27.51 12.72
N TYR A 51 -4.66 26.33 13.34
CA TYR A 51 -5.88 25.81 13.99
C TYR A 51 -6.38 26.73 15.12
N ASN A 52 -5.50 27.50 15.78
CA ASN A 52 -5.95 28.49 16.78
C ASN A 52 -6.82 29.60 16.19
N ALA A 53 -6.58 30.00 14.94
CA ALA A 53 -7.39 31.00 14.25
C ALA A 53 -8.64 30.39 13.61
N LYS A 54 -8.55 29.15 13.12
CA LYS A 54 -9.65 28.41 12.49
C LYS A 54 -9.67 26.95 12.99
N PRO A 55 -10.31 26.69 14.16
CA PRO A 55 -10.22 25.39 14.81
C PRO A 55 -11.14 24.32 14.21
N TYR A 56 -12.09 24.69 13.35
CA TYR A 56 -12.94 23.72 12.66
C TYR A 56 -12.38 23.46 11.27
N ARG A 57 -12.13 22.19 10.96
CA ARG A 57 -11.71 21.73 9.64
C ARG A 57 -12.76 20.77 9.11
N GLY A 58 -13.03 20.86 7.82
CA GLY A 58 -13.89 19.89 7.16
C GLY A 58 -13.38 19.51 5.79
N TYR A 59 -13.81 18.34 5.35
CA TYR A 59 -13.67 17.91 3.96
C TYR A 59 -15.03 17.50 3.42
N LYS A 60 -15.20 17.65 2.10
CA LYS A 60 -16.36 17.17 1.34
C LYS A 60 -15.90 16.57 0.03
N LEU A 61 -16.40 15.39 -0.33
CA LEU A 61 -16.16 14.77 -1.62
C LEU A 61 -17.30 15.16 -2.56
N LEU A 62 -16.99 15.87 -3.65
CA LEU A 62 -17.95 16.17 -4.70
C LEU A 62 -17.96 14.99 -5.68
N GLN A 63 -18.97 14.15 -5.53
CA GLN A 63 -19.20 12.99 -6.37
C GLN A 63 -20.70 12.84 -6.65
N LYS A 64 -21.05 12.45 -7.87
CA LYS A 64 -22.42 12.18 -8.25
C LYS A 64 -22.99 11.07 -7.37
N ASP A 65 -24.16 11.32 -6.78
CA ASP A 65 -24.92 10.36 -5.98
C ASP A 65 -24.24 9.88 -4.67
N GLN A 66 -23.17 10.53 -4.22
CA GLN A 66 -22.56 10.28 -2.91
C GLN A 66 -22.39 11.57 -2.13
N GLU A 67 -22.88 11.57 -0.89
CA GLU A 67 -22.65 12.66 0.06
C GLU A 67 -21.67 12.18 1.13
N LEU A 68 -20.41 12.57 0.97
CA LEU A 68 -19.37 12.34 1.97
C LEU A 68 -18.84 13.69 2.42
N ALA A 69 -19.16 14.07 3.66
CA ALA A 69 -18.64 15.27 4.29
C ALA A 69 -18.40 15.02 5.78
N GLU A 70 -17.32 15.59 6.31
CA GLU A 70 -17.03 15.54 7.74
C GLU A 70 -16.54 16.91 8.20
N ILE A 71 -16.96 17.32 9.40
CA ILE A 71 -16.48 18.52 10.08
C ILE A 71 -16.01 18.13 11.47
N LYS A 72 -14.76 18.48 11.79
CA LYS A 72 -14.15 18.20 13.10
C LYS A 72 -13.52 19.46 13.68
N ARG A 73 -13.66 19.62 14.99
CA ARG A 73 -12.88 20.57 15.76
C ARG A 73 -11.50 19.98 16.03
N VAL A 74 -10.46 20.62 15.53
CA VAL A 74 -9.07 20.20 15.73
C VAL A 74 -8.56 20.80 17.04
N LYS A 75 -8.14 19.92 17.96
CA LYS A 75 -7.48 20.30 19.21
C LYS A 75 -5.97 20.39 18.99
N SER A 76 -5.33 21.30 19.72
CA SER A 76 -3.96 21.77 19.54
C SER A 76 -2.89 20.70 19.76
N GLU A 77 -2.48 19.96 18.73
CA GLU A 77 -1.28 19.12 18.78
C GLU A 77 -0.56 19.10 17.42
N LYS A 78 0.77 19.27 17.45
CA LYS A 78 1.61 18.87 16.31
C LYS A 78 1.56 17.35 16.25
N ARG A 79 1.03 16.81 15.15
CA ARG A 79 0.93 15.36 14.93
C ARG A 79 2.00 14.98 13.90
N PRO A 80 3.00 14.17 14.26
CA PRO A 80 3.93 13.66 13.27
C PRO A 80 3.17 12.79 12.27
N VAL A 81 3.48 12.94 10.99
CA VAL A 81 2.96 12.06 9.93
C VAL A 81 3.89 10.87 9.84
N TRP A 82 3.33 9.67 9.88
CA TRP A 82 4.07 8.43 9.64
C TRP A 82 3.52 7.73 8.42
N TYR A 83 4.40 7.26 7.55
CA TYR A 83 4.02 6.35 6.48
C TYR A 83 4.20 4.91 6.95
N ILE A 84 3.11 4.15 6.91
CA ILE A 84 3.11 2.71 7.18
C ILE A 84 2.82 2.03 5.86
N LEU A 85 3.85 1.40 5.29
CA LEU A 85 3.81 0.86 3.92
C LEU A 85 3.48 -0.64 3.98
N ASN A 86 2.45 -1.05 3.24
CA ASN A 86 2.02 -2.44 3.15
C ASN A 86 1.74 -2.86 1.70
N CYS A 87 2.04 -4.11 1.38
CA CYS A 87 1.90 -4.66 0.03
C CYS A 87 0.98 -5.89 0.02
N THR A 88 -0.31 -5.72 0.33
CA THR A 88 -1.29 -6.84 0.30
C THR A 88 -2.04 -6.93 -1.03
N ALA A 89 -1.86 -8.04 -1.75
CA ALA A 89 -2.23 -8.20 -3.17
C ALA A 89 -3.74 -8.14 -3.53
N ASN A 90 -4.64 -8.32 -2.56
CA ASN A 90 -6.00 -8.79 -2.85
C ASN A 90 -6.98 -7.74 -3.42
N GLU A 91 -6.64 -6.45 -3.43
CA GLU A 91 -7.57 -5.36 -3.81
C GLU A 91 -7.11 -4.48 -4.99
N PHE A 92 -5.97 -4.81 -5.61
CA PHE A 92 -5.26 -3.88 -6.49
C PHE A 92 -5.90 -3.55 -7.85
N PRO A 93 -6.44 -4.51 -8.65
CA PRO A 93 -6.74 -4.22 -10.06
C PRO A 93 -7.82 -3.13 -10.27
N ILE A 94 -8.90 -3.20 -9.50
CA ILE A 94 -10.01 -2.22 -9.60
C ILE A 94 -9.55 -0.86 -9.08
N MET A 95 -8.87 -0.85 -7.93
CA MET A 95 -8.36 0.38 -7.31
C MET A 95 -7.39 1.11 -8.26
N ILE A 96 -6.44 0.38 -8.84
CA ILE A 96 -5.42 1.00 -9.68
C ILE A 96 -6.05 1.58 -10.94
N LYS A 97 -7.00 0.87 -11.59
CA LYS A 97 -7.71 1.39 -12.77
C LYS A 97 -8.37 2.74 -12.49
N SER A 98 -9.01 2.90 -11.32
CA SER A 98 -9.59 4.18 -10.92
C SER A 98 -8.53 5.25 -10.63
N LEU A 99 -7.41 4.88 -10.00
CA LEU A 99 -6.32 5.81 -9.68
C LEU A 99 -5.54 6.29 -10.92
N MET A 100 -5.57 5.55 -12.03
CA MET A 100 -4.96 5.96 -13.31
C MET A 100 -5.57 7.23 -13.91
N GLU A 101 -6.76 7.65 -13.47
CA GLU A 101 -7.31 8.96 -13.84
C GLU A 101 -6.55 10.13 -13.18
N ILE A 102 -5.83 9.88 -12.08
CA ILE A 102 -4.99 10.86 -11.40
C ILE A 102 -3.63 10.92 -12.11
N LYS A 103 -3.37 12.03 -12.81
CA LYS A 103 -2.15 12.22 -13.63
C LYS A 103 -0.84 11.91 -12.92
N VAL A 104 -0.70 12.28 -11.65
CA VAL A 104 0.52 12.03 -10.86
C VAL A 104 0.76 10.52 -10.73
N PHE A 105 -0.28 9.79 -10.32
CA PHE A 105 -0.26 8.35 -10.20
C PHE A 105 0.00 7.67 -11.55
N ALA A 106 -0.74 8.06 -12.59
CA ALA A 106 -0.57 7.49 -13.93
C ALA A 106 0.83 7.68 -14.50
N ASN A 107 1.43 8.85 -14.29
CA ASN A 107 2.80 9.13 -14.73
C ASN A 107 3.82 8.30 -13.93
N SER A 108 3.61 8.10 -12.64
CA SER A 108 4.46 7.26 -11.80
C SER A 108 4.41 5.78 -12.21
N MET A 109 3.20 5.25 -12.45
CA MET A 109 3.01 3.91 -12.99
C MET A 109 3.71 3.74 -14.34
N LYS A 110 3.57 4.68 -15.27
CA LYS A 110 4.24 4.64 -16.58
C LYS A 110 5.76 4.60 -16.47
N LYS A 111 6.34 5.37 -15.56
CA LYS A 111 7.80 5.35 -15.31
C LYS A 111 8.25 3.98 -14.79
N SER A 112 7.50 3.41 -13.84
CA SER A 112 7.76 2.08 -13.30
C SER A 112 7.65 1.00 -14.39
N THR A 113 6.64 1.08 -15.25
CA THR A 113 6.49 0.19 -16.42
C THR A 113 7.65 0.32 -17.40
N GLU A 114 8.09 1.54 -17.72
CA GLU A 114 9.20 1.74 -18.66
C GLU A 114 10.50 1.13 -18.11
N ALA A 115 10.76 1.23 -16.81
CA ALA A 115 11.89 0.60 -16.14
C ALA A 115 11.84 -0.94 -16.14
N LEU A 116 10.68 -1.56 -16.41
CA LEU A 116 10.52 -3.02 -16.45
C LEU A 116 10.48 -3.58 -17.89
N LYS A 117 10.37 -2.68 -18.87
CA LYS A 117 10.13 -3.03 -20.27
C LYS A 117 11.24 -3.85 -20.91
N HIS A 118 12.50 -3.60 -20.54
CA HIS A 118 13.63 -4.38 -21.04
C HIS A 118 13.65 -5.82 -20.51
N TYR A 119 12.90 -6.09 -19.43
CA TYR A 119 12.66 -7.44 -18.91
C TYR A 119 11.36 -8.07 -19.44
N GLY A 120 10.70 -7.43 -20.40
CA GLY A 120 9.48 -7.94 -21.01
C GLY A 120 8.25 -7.89 -20.11
N LEU A 121 8.26 -7.04 -19.06
CA LEU A 121 7.15 -6.91 -18.12
C LEU A 121 6.43 -5.56 -18.29
N ASP A 122 5.16 -5.60 -18.70
CA ASP A 122 4.28 -4.44 -18.75
C ASP A 122 3.20 -4.53 -17.67
N ILE A 123 3.46 -3.88 -16.53
CA ILE A 123 2.54 -3.88 -15.38
C ILE A 123 1.24 -3.10 -15.63
N ILE A 124 1.19 -2.19 -16.61
CA ILE A 124 -0.05 -1.48 -16.94
C ILE A 124 -0.95 -2.39 -17.78
N ASP A 125 -0.38 -3.05 -18.78
CA ASP A 125 -1.09 -4.03 -19.60
C ASP A 125 -1.72 -5.13 -18.75
N LEU A 126 -0.95 -5.68 -17.81
CA LEU A 126 -1.37 -6.71 -16.84
C LEU A 126 -2.64 -6.34 -16.05
N MET A 127 -2.84 -5.05 -15.75
CA MET A 127 -4.05 -4.59 -15.06
C MET A 127 -5.23 -4.37 -15.99
N THR A 128 -4.96 -3.87 -17.20
CA THR A 128 -6.01 -3.48 -18.15
C THR A 128 -6.62 -4.66 -18.91
N ASN A 129 -5.88 -5.76 -19.07
CA ASN A 129 -6.24 -6.90 -19.92
C ASN A 129 -6.54 -8.21 -19.16
N GLN A 130 -6.94 -8.13 -17.88
CA GLN A 130 -7.23 -9.31 -17.03
C GLN A 130 -8.33 -10.25 -17.58
N ASP A 131 -9.11 -9.83 -18.58
CA ASP A 131 -10.14 -10.66 -19.21
C ASP A 131 -9.61 -11.78 -20.14
N LYS A 132 -8.30 -11.83 -20.44
CA LYS A 132 -7.74 -12.79 -21.43
C LYS A 132 -7.10 -14.05 -20.85
N SER A 133 -6.82 -14.09 -19.56
CA SER A 133 -6.28 -15.28 -18.91
C SER A 133 -6.86 -15.37 -17.51
N GLY A 134 -7.56 -16.46 -17.20
CA GLY A 134 -8.01 -16.74 -15.84
C GLY A 134 -6.89 -16.46 -14.83
N THR A 135 -7.28 -16.00 -13.66
CA THR A 135 -6.45 -15.56 -12.51
C THR A 135 -5.37 -16.54 -12.05
N SER A 136 -5.23 -17.70 -12.69
CA SER A 136 -4.28 -18.77 -12.36
C SER A 136 -2.91 -18.69 -13.06
N LEU A 137 -2.58 -17.61 -13.79
CA LEU A 137 -1.33 -17.53 -14.58
C LEU A 137 -0.50 -16.23 -14.41
N ILE A 138 -0.77 -15.39 -13.41
CA ILE A 138 0.06 -14.19 -13.16
C ILE A 138 1.27 -14.62 -12.32
N SER A 139 2.48 -14.36 -12.82
CA SER A 139 3.73 -14.65 -12.10
C SER A 139 3.86 -13.84 -10.80
N ILE A 140 4.54 -14.40 -9.81
CA ILE A 140 4.90 -13.65 -8.58
C ILE A 140 5.69 -12.39 -8.94
N THR A 141 6.56 -12.46 -9.95
CA THR A 141 7.33 -11.34 -10.48
C THR A 141 6.44 -10.19 -10.93
N ALA A 142 5.39 -10.51 -11.69
CA ALA A 142 4.42 -9.53 -12.16
C ALA A 142 3.61 -8.92 -11.00
N VAL A 143 3.12 -9.76 -10.09
CA VAL A 143 2.35 -9.31 -8.92
C VAL A 143 3.18 -8.38 -8.03
N PHE A 144 4.39 -8.80 -7.64
CA PHE A 144 5.26 -7.99 -6.77
C PHE A 144 5.62 -6.65 -7.40
N SER A 145 6.02 -6.65 -8.69
CA SER A 145 6.36 -5.43 -9.41
C SER A 145 5.17 -4.47 -9.47
N LEU A 146 3.97 -5.01 -9.73
CA LEU A 146 2.76 -4.20 -9.77
C LEU A 146 2.43 -3.55 -8.42
N ILE A 147 2.55 -4.31 -7.33
CA ILE A 147 2.27 -3.82 -5.98
C ILE A 147 3.26 -2.70 -5.59
N VAL A 148 4.55 -2.91 -5.82
CA VAL A 148 5.59 -1.92 -5.50
C VAL A 148 5.43 -0.66 -6.35
N ALA A 149 5.18 -0.79 -7.66
CA ALA A 149 4.90 0.36 -8.52
C ALA A 149 3.69 1.16 -8.05
N THR A 150 2.64 0.47 -7.60
CA THR A 150 1.44 1.10 -7.04
C THR A 150 1.76 1.89 -5.79
N GLN A 151 2.57 1.35 -4.88
CA GLN A 151 3.00 2.05 -3.68
C GLN A 151 3.87 3.27 -3.99
N ILE A 152 4.81 3.18 -4.95
CA ILE A 152 5.57 4.33 -5.45
C ILE A 152 4.61 5.42 -5.94
N ALA A 153 3.60 5.06 -6.73
CA ALA A 153 2.63 6.00 -7.27
C ALA A 153 1.71 6.63 -6.19
N LEU A 154 1.37 5.88 -5.13
CA LEU A 154 0.65 6.41 -3.97
C LEU A 154 1.53 7.38 -3.17
N ILE A 155 2.80 7.06 -2.95
CA ILE A 155 3.79 7.95 -2.32
C ILE A 155 3.91 9.24 -3.14
N ASP A 156 3.94 9.16 -4.47
CA ASP A 156 3.99 10.33 -5.36
C ASP A 156 2.74 11.20 -5.24
N ILE A 157 1.54 10.62 -5.08
CA ILE A 157 0.33 11.40 -4.77
C ILE A 157 0.52 12.18 -3.46
N LEU A 158 0.96 11.50 -2.39
CA LEU A 158 1.12 12.11 -1.07
C LEU A 158 2.15 13.25 -1.11
N LYS A 159 3.30 13.04 -1.77
CA LYS A 159 4.32 14.07 -2.01
C LYS A 159 3.74 15.24 -2.82
N ALA A 160 2.96 14.97 -3.87
CA ALA A 160 2.36 16.02 -4.72
C ALA A 160 1.34 16.91 -3.99
N VAL A 161 0.65 16.37 -2.97
CA VAL A 161 -0.24 17.16 -2.10
C VAL A 161 0.47 17.78 -0.89
N GLY A 162 1.79 17.63 -0.79
CA GLY A 162 2.63 18.22 0.25
C GLY A 162 2.59 17.51 1.59
N ILE A 163 2.14 16.25 1.64
CA ILE A 163 2.22 15.41 2.83
C ILE A 163 3.58 14.74 2.83
N VAL A 164 4.49 15.17 3.69
CA VAL A 164 5.82 14.57 3.87
C VAL A 164 5.88 13.92 5.26
N PRO A 165 6.31 12.65 5.38
CA PRO A 165 6.36 11.97 6.66
C PRO A 165 7.53 12.47 7.51
N GLY A 166 7.36 12.44 8.83
CA GLY A 166 8.44 12.54 9.81
C GLY A 166 9.04 11.17 10.20
N GLY A 167 8.42 10.08 9.75
CA GLY A 167 8.90 8.71 9.93
C GLY A 167 8.24 7.76 8.94
N VAL A 168 8.94 6.69 8.58
CA VAL A 168 8.46 5.66 7.64
C VAL A 168 8.78 4.28 8.20
N ILE A 169 7.84 3.34 8.03
CA ILE A 169 7.98 1.94 8.41
C ILE A 169 7.49 1.09 7.24
N GLY A 170 8.31 0.13 6.83
CA GLY A 170 7.99 -0.93 5.87
C GLY A 170 8.25 -2.28 6.52
N HIS A 171 7.54 -3.32 6.08
CA HIS A 171 7.61 -4.64 6.67
C HIS A 171 8.02 -5.72 5.65
N GLY A 172 9.33 -5.83 5.38
CA GLY A 172 9.86 -6.81 4.43
C GLY A 172 10.20 -6.15 3.10
N VAL A 173 9.50 -6.50 2.01
CA VAL A 173 9.78 -5.91 0.68
C VAL A 173 9.51 -4.39 0.66
N GLU A 174 8.64 -3.93 1.54
CA GLU A 174 8.27 -2.52 1.70
C GLU A 174 9.40 -1.66 2.29
N GLU A 175 10.48 -2.26 2.80
CA GLU A 175 11.69 -1.50 3.16
C GLU A 175 12.33 -0.84 1.93
N LEU A 176 12.17 -1.43 0.74
CA LEU A 176 12.59 -0.77 -0.51
C LEU A 176 11.86 0.56 -0.70
N LEU A 177 10.56 0.60 -0.40
CA LEU A 177 9.76 1.82 -0.49
C LEU A 177 10.15 2.84 0.59
N CYS A 178 10.63 2.39 1.76
CA CYS A 178 11.21 3.29 2.75
C CYS A 178 12.41 4.04 2.17
N GLY A 179 13.29 3.34 1.47
CA GLY A 179 14.39 3.95 0.71
C GLY A 179 13.94 4.94 -0.37
N TYR A 180 12.76 4.73 -0.97
CA TYR A 180 12.17 5.72 -1.89
C TYR A 180 11.60 6.95 -1.16
N VAL A 181 11.03 6.75 0.03
CA VAL A 181 10.48 7.83 0.85
C VAL A 181 11.60 8.72 1.40
N ASP A 182 12.70 8.12 1.86
CA ASP A 182 13.87 8.83 2.40
C ASP A 182 14.90 9.28 1.34
N GLU A 183 14.61 8.97 0.07
CA GLU A 183 15.41 9.35 -1.11
C GLU A 183 16.79 8.66 -1.22
N SER A 184 17.03 7.60 -0.43
CA SER A 184 18.22 6.74 -0.57
C SER A 184 18.18 5.84 -1.82
N LEU A 185 16.97 5.57 -2.34
CA LEU A 185 16.74 4.80 -3.57
C LEU A 185 15.87 5.60 -4.55
N THR A 186 16.20 5.54 -5.84
CA THR A 186 15.33 6.07 -6.88
C THR A 186 14.13 5.16 -7.11
N ALA A 187 13.05 5.68 -7.71
CA ALA A 187 11.89 4.86 -8.09
C ALA A 187 12.29 3.68 -8.99
N GLU A 188 13.25 3.91 -9.90
CA GLU A 188 13.81 2.88 -10.79
C GLU A 188 14.53 1.79 -10.00
N GLN A 189 15.42 2.16 -9.07
CA GLN A 189 16.11 1.17 -8.21
C GLN A 189 15.13 0.34 -7.38
N VAL A 190 14.09 0.97 -6.83
CA VAL A 190 13.08 0.27 -6.02
C VAL A 190 12.27 -0.72 -6.87
N ILE A 191 11.80 -0.32 -8.05
CA ILE A 191 11.02 -1.23 -8.90
C ILE A 191 11.88 -2.38 -9.44
N LEU A 192 13.15 -2.11 -9.78
CA LEU A 192 14.09 -3.14 -10.22
C LEU A 192 14.46 -4.11 -9.09
N ALA A 193 14.67 -3.59 -7.88
CA ALA A 193 14.93 -4.44 -6.71
C ALA A 193 13.74 -5.35 -6.40
N ALA A 194 12.51 -4.83 -6.49
CA ALA A 194 11.30 -5.62 -6.32
C ALA A 194 11.15 -6.70 -7.41
N TYR A 195 11.39 -6.33 -8.66
CA TYR A 195 11.40 -7.26 -9.80
C TYR A 195 12.38 -8.41 -9.56
N TRP A 196 13.64 -8.12 -9.26
CA TRP A 196 14.66 -9.15 -9.09
C TRP A 196 14.48 -9.99 -7.84
N THR A 197 13.92 -9.41 -6.78
CA THR A 197 13.54 -10.16 -5.57
C THR A 197 12.54 -11.25 -5.92
N ALA A 198 11.44 -10.89 -6.58
CA ALA A 198 10.40 -11.84 -6.96
C ALA A 198 10.86 -12.80 -8.07
N ARG A 199 11.61 -12.31 -9.06
CA ARG A 199 12.14 -13.13 -10.16
C ARG A 199 13.12 -14.19 -9.67
N THR A 200 13.97 -13.85 -8.69
CA THR A 200 14.90 -14.82 -8.11
C THR A 200 14.16 -15.92 -7.35
N LEU A 201 13.05 -15.60 -6.68
CA LEU A 201 12.19 -16.60 -6.05
C LEU A 201 11.54 -17.50 -7.10
N GLU A 202 10.98 -16.91 -8.16
CA GLU A 202 10.34 -17.62 -9.26
C GLU A 202 11.27 -18.60 -9.99
N GLU A 203 12.52 -18.22 -10.21
CA GLU A 203 13.54 -19.06 -10.87
C GLU A 203 14.18 -20.07 -9.90
N SER A 204 13.89 -19.97 -8.60
CA SER A 204 14.45 -20.85 -7.60
C SER A 204 13.86 -22.27 -7.65
N LYS A 205 14.59 -23.22 -7.09
CA LYS A 205 14.12 -24.60 -6.86
C LYS A 205 13.81 -24.83 -5.38
N LEU A 206 13.32 -23.79 -4.71
CA LEU A 206 12.93 -23.87 -3.31
C LEU A 206 11.79 -24.88 -3.12
N GLU A 207 11.80 -25.55 -1.98
CA GLU A 207 10.66 -26.36 -1.56
C GLU A 207 9.43 -25.45 -1.36
N ALA A 208 8.24 -26.01 -1.64
CA ALA A 208 6.99 -25.31 -1.40
C ALA A 208 6.85 -24.92 0.07
N GLY A 209 6.75 -23.63 0.32
CA GLY A 209 6.57 -23.03 1.63
C GLY A 209 5.22 -22.37 1.80
N THR A 210 4.96 -21.88 3.02
CA THR A 210 3.83 -20.99 3.30
C THR A 210 4.12 -20.15 4.54
N MET A 211 3.26 -19.17 4.78
CA MET A 211 3.26 -18.33 5.97
C MET A 211 1.88 -18.36 6.64
N VAL A 212 1.85 -18.29 7.96
CA VAL A 212 0.62 -18.22 8.76
C VAL A 212 0.82 -17.23 9.90
N ASP A 213 -0.12 -16.31 10.07
CA ASP A 213 -0.20 -15.45 11.25
C ASP A 213 -0.87 -16.21 12.40
N LEU A 214 -0.31 -16.10 13.59
CA LEU A 214 -0.75 -16.76 14.82
C LEU A 214 -1.06 -15.72 15.89
N ASP A 215 -2.18 -15.90 16.58
CA ASP A 215 -2.61 -15.06 17.71
C ASP A 215 -1.95 -15.49 19.04
N ILE A 216 -0.62 -15.48 19.05
CA ILE A 216 0.24 -15.79 20.21
C ILE A 216 1.50 -14.91 20.19
N SER A 217 2.17 -14.79 21.34
CA SER A 217 3.37 -13.95 21.46
C SER A 217 4.59 -14.58 20.79
N TRP A 218 5.56 -13.74 20.42
CA TRP A 218 6.85 -14.20 19.86
C TRP A 218 7.55 -15.23 20.75
N SER A 219 7.49 -15.02 22.07
CA SER A 219 8.13 -15.88 23.05
C SER A 219 7.50 -17.27 23.14
N GLU A 220 6.20 -17.38 22.85
CA GLU A 220 5.47 -18.65 22.85
C GLU A 220 5.71 -19.40 21.55
N VAL A 221 5.67 -18.70 20.41
CA VAL A 221 6.00 -19.27 19.09
C VAL A 221 7.38 -19.93 19.13
N GLN A 222 8.38 -19.27 19.72
CA GLN A 222 9.74 -19.84 19.85
C GLN A 222 9.80 -21.14 20.67
N LYS A 223 8.86 -21.37 21.59
CA LYS A 223 8.82 -22.58 22.43
C LYS A 223 8.09 -23.74 21.75
N CYS A 224 7.08 -23.44 20.93
CA CYS A 224 6.21 -24.45 20.33
C CYS A 224 6.51 -24.74 18.84
N CYS A 225 7.30 -23.91 18.16
CA CYS A 225 7.65 -24.12 16.76
C CYS A 225 8.41 -25.46 16.54
N PRO A 226 7.97 -26.28 15.57
CA PRO A 226 8.76 -27.36 15.01
C PRO A 226 10.11 -26.87 14.45
N LYS A 227 11.07 -27.79 14.30
CA LYS A 227 12.46 -27.45 13.89
C LYS A 227 12.59 -26.79 12.52
N ASP A 228 11.64 -27.04 11.63
CA ASP A 228 11.62 -26.57 10.25
C ASP A 228 10.70 -25.34 10.04
N ILE A 229 10.07 -24.86 11.10
CA ILE A 229 9.21 -23.66 11.12
C ILE A 229 9.89 -22.58 11.95
N PHE A 230 9.86 -21.35 11.45
CA PHE A 230 10.52 -20.21 12.09
C PHE A 230 9.52 -19.07 12.32
N PRO A 231 9.55 -18.41 13.49
CA PRO A 231 8.97 -17.08 13.63
C PRO A 231 9.63 -16.14 12.60
N SER A 232 8.81 -15.44 11.83
CA SER A 232 9.24 -14.67 10.65
C SER A 232 8.92 -13.18 10.76
N ARG A 233 7.77 -12.80 11.34
CA ARG A 233 7.32 -11.40 11.48
C ARG A 233 6.69 -11.18 12.83
N HIS A 234 7.07 -10.10 13.53
CA HIS A 234 6.47 -9.70 14.80
C HIS A 234 5.54 -8.50 14.54
N LEU A 235 4.25 -8.76 14.39
CA LEU A 235 3.27 -7.78 13.91
C LEU A 235 2.64 -7.00 15.07
N ALA A 236 2.36 -7.67 16.18
CA ALA A 236 1.92 -7.10 17.44
C ALA A 236 2.33 -8.01 18.60
N GLU A 237 2.11 -7.56 19.84
CA GLU A 237 2.47 -8.30 21.07
C GLU A 237 2.01 -9.77 21.07
N TRP A 238 0.80 -10.01 20.54
CA TRP A 238 0.17 -11.32 20.44
C TRP A 238 -0.10 -11.73 18.99
N TYR A 239 0.62 -11.16 18.02
CA TYR A 239 0.37 -11.44 16.60
C TYR A 239 1.69 -11.63 15.86
N VAL A 240 1.98 -12.87 15.48
CA VAL A 240 3.27 -13.28 14.91
C VAL A 240 3.06 -14.14 13.69
N THR A 241 3.78 -13.86 12.61
CA THR A 241 3.81 -14.74 11.44
C THR A 241 4.88 -15.80 11.60
N VAL A 242 4.55 -17.06 11.36
CA VAL A 242 5.51 -18.15 11.17
C VAL A 242 5.65 -18.51 9.70
N SER A 243 6.81 -19.04 9.33
CA SER A 243 7.12 -19.47 7.97
C SER A 243 7.91 -20.78 7.95
N GLY A 244 7.66 -21.63 6.95
CA GLY A 244 8.30 -22.93 6.81
C GLY A 244 7.70 -23.76 5.67
N PRO A 245 8.07 -25.06 5.57
CA PRO A 245 7.54 -25.97 4.55
C PRO A 245 6.02 -26.05 4.65
N LYS A 246 5.35 -26.09 3.50
CA LYS A 246 3.89 -25.96 3.40
C LYS A 246 3.13 -26.95 4.29
N ASN A 247 3.52 -28.23 4.24
CA ASN A 247 2.84 -29.27 5.01
C ASN A 247 3.11 -29.14 6.52
N SER A 248 4.34 -28.83 6.91
CA SER A 248 4.71 -28.64 8.31
C SER A 248 3.95 -27.47 8.93
N VAL A 249 3.90 -26.33 8.25
CA VAL A 249 3.17 -25.14 8.74
C VAL A 249 1.67 -25.39 8.82
N LYS A 250 1.08 -26.10 7.85
CA LYS A 250 -0.35 -26.47 7.91
C LYS A 250 -0.67 -27.35 9.11
N ASN A 251 0.09 -28.43 9.32
CA ASN A 251 -0.09 -29.32 10.45
C ASN A 251 0.09 -28.58 11.80
N PHE A 252 1.08 -27.68 11.87
CA PHE A 252 1.32 -26.87 13.06
C PHE A 252 0.16 -25.90 13.34
N ALA A 253 -0.34 -25.21 12.31
CA ALA A 253 -1.49 -24.32 12.44
C ALA A 253 -2.77 -25.08 12.84
N GLU A 254 -3.00 -26.27 12.31
CA GLU A 254 -4.13 -27.13 12.71
C GLU A 254 -4.04 -27.54 14.19
N LYS A 255 -2.85 -27.96 14.65
CA LYS A 255 -2.63 -28.26 16.06
C LYS A 255 -2.90 -27.05 16.96
N LEU A 256 -2.43 -25.87 16.57
CA LEU A 256 -2.68 -24.64 17.34
C LEU A 256 -4.17 -24.25 17.35
N LYS A 257 -4.92 -24.49 16.27
CA LYS A 257 -6.38 -24.32 16.26
C LYS A 257 -7.07 -25.24 17.27
N GLU A 258 -6.62 -26.50 17.40
CA GLU A 258 -7.14 -27.43 18.43
C GLU A 258 -6.88 -26.92 19.86
N GLU A 259 -5.82 -26.14 20.05
CA GLU A 259 -5.46 -25.46 21.31
C GLU A 259 -6.15 -24.08 21.47
N ASN A 260 -7.11 -23.74 20.61
CA ASN A 260 -7.85 -22.46 20.57
C ASN A 260 -7.02 -21.23 20.20
N VAL A 261 -5.91 -21.39 19.49
CA VAL A 261 -5.16 -20.26 18.90
C VAL A 261 -5.76 -19.90 17.55
N PHE A 262 -6.04 -18.61 17.35
CA PHE A 262 -6.49 -18.11 16.06
C PHE A 262 -5.33 -18.08 15.06
N THR A 263 -5.60 -18.51 13.82
CA THR A 263 -4.58 -18.54 12.76
C THR A 263 -5.15 -18.00 11.46
N THR A 264 -4.37 -17.19 10.74
CA THR A 264 -4.74 -16.66 9.42
C THR A 264 -3.68 -17.04 8.38
N GLU A 265 -4.08 -17.68 7.27
CA GLU A 265 -3.16 -17.95 6.17
C GLU A 265 -2.70 -16.65 5.52
N VAL A 266 -1.41 -16.57 5.17
CA VAL A 266 -0.82 -15.41 4.50
C VAL A 266 -0.50 -15.79 3.06
N GLU A 267 -0.99 -14.99 2.11
CA GLU A 267 -0.65 -15.15 0.70
C GLU A 267 0.84 -14.89 0.49
N SER A 268 1.57 -15.96 0.23
CA SER A 268 3.03 -16.01 0.11
C SER A 268 3.47 -16.63 -1.22
N HIS A 269 2.53 -16.85 -2.14
CA HIS A 269 2.74 -17.43 -3.46
C HIS A 269 3.50 -18.76 -3.42
N GLY A 270 3.34 -19.52 -2.33
CA GLY A 270 3.99 -20.81 -2.12
C GLY A 270 5.42 -20.74 -1.60
N TYR A 271 5.86 -19.60 -1.05
CA TYR A 271 7.21 -19.43 -0.50
C TYR A 271 7.21 -19.26 1.02
N ALA A 272 8.24 -19.78 1.67
CA ALA A 272 8.52 -19.56 3.08
C ALA A 272 9.41 -18.31 3.27
N LEU A 273 8.82 -17.11 3.24
CA LEU A 273 9.57 -15.85 3.30
C LEU A 273 10.10 -15.55 4.71
N HIS A 274 11.16 -14.74 4.78
CA HIS A 274 11.77 -14.28 6.04
C HIS A 274 12.17 -15.41 7.02
N CYS A 275 12.67 -16.52 6.49
CA CYS A 275 13.20 -17.63 7.28
C CYS A 275 14.45 -18.25 6.64
N HIS A 276 15.05 -19.24 7.33
CA HIS A 276 16.29 -19.90 6.91
C HIS A 276 16.23 -20.52 5.50
N HIS A 277 15.04 -20.88 5.01
CA HIS A 277 14.84 -21.42 3.66
C HIS A 277 15.26 -20.44 2.56
N MET A 278 15.26 -19.13 2.84
CA MET A 278 15.69 -18.09 1.88
C MET A 278 17.21 -18.04 1.66
N HIS A 279 18.03 -18.70 2.50
CA HIS A 279 19.48 -18.72 2.31
C HIS A 279 19.90 -19.29 0.94
N ALA A 280 19.12 -20.22 0.39
CA ALA A 280 19.43 -20.83 -0.90
C ALA A 280 19.35 -19.84 -2.08
N VAL A 281 18.64 -18.71 -1.93
CA VAL A 281 18.47 -17.70 -3.00
C VAL A 281 19.31 -16.43 -2.78
N THR A 282 19.96 -16.28 -1.61
CA THR A 282 20.66 -15.05 -1.23
C THR A 282 21.72 -14.61 -2.24
N GLU A 283 22.60 -15.53 -2.67
CA GLU A 283 23.70 -15.20 -3.58
C GLU A 283 23.22 -14.91 -5.01
N SER A 284 22.13 -15.56 -5.44
CA SER A 284 21.51 -15.24 -6.72
C SER A 284 20.87 -13.85 -6.69
N LEU A 285 20.14 -13.55 -5.62
CA LEU A 285 19.50 -12.26 -5.44
C LEU A 285 20.53 -11.12 -5.38
N ARG A 286 21.58 -11.28 -4.56
CA ARG A 286 22.67 -10.29 -4.42
C ARG A 286 23.28 -9.94 -5.78
N ARG A 287 23.64 -10.94 -6.58
CA ARG A 287 24.24 -10.73 -7.91
C ARG A 287 23.29 -10.03 -8.89
N ASN A 288 21.98 -10.24 -8.78
CA ASN A 288 20.99 -9.56 -9.62
C ASN A 288 20.82 -8.10 -9.18
N LEU A 289 20.75 -7.84 -7.87
CA LEU A 289 20.62 -6.49 -7.31
C LEU A 289 21.86 -5.62 -7.59
N GLU A 290 23.08 -6.18 -7.53
CA GLU A 290 24.31 -5.41 -7.79
C GLU A 290 24.50 -4.99 -9.25
N LYS A 291 23.73 -5.57 -10.18
CA LYS A 291 23.81 -5.28 -11.63
C LYS A 291 22.71 -4.36 -12.13
N SER A 292 21.71 -4.09 -11.28
CA SER A 292 20.47 -3.40 -11.62
C SER A 292 20.48 -1.98 -11.12
#